data_AF-A0A8W7PSU0-F1
#
_entry.id   AF-A0A8W7PSU0-F1
#
_cell.length_a   1.000
_cell.length_b   1.000
_cell.length_c   1.000
_cell.angle_alpha   90.00
_cell.angle_beta   90.00
_cell.angle_gamma   90.00
#
_symmetry.space_group_name_H-M   'P 1'
#
loop_
_entity.id
_entity.type
_entity.pdbx_description
1 polymer ?
#
loop_
_entity_poly.entity_id
_entity_poly.type
_entity_poly.pdbx_seq_one_letter_code
_entity_poly.pdbx_strand_id
1 'polypeptide(L)'
;MISKGETPSQCTEMKHLAIFLLVAAAALIEVQGQSEPCLLWMKPPITNELMKMELKERNFKKIGLICVAVLLCGMVFSYGIFPSILRFMIKQNVLLKPGTQIRDMFEKIPFPLDFKLHIFNVTNPDEIMRGGKPRVNDIGPLYFEEWKEKYDTVDNVEEDTLTFTLRNTWIFRPDLSALTGEEIVTIPHPLIMGVLLMVQRDREAMMPLVKKGVNILFDPLESAFLKVRIMDLLFDGIYVDCSSQDFAAKALCSGMDSEGAVMPHNETHYKFSFFGMRNHTEAGRWVVYRGVKNIRDLGRVVSYNEETEMDIWDGDECNQYIGTDSTIFPPFLTAQDRLWAWSPEICRSLGAHYVHKSKYAGLPMSYFELDFGDLKNEPHNHCFCRDAPDDCPPKGTMDLSPCLGGPIIGSKPHFYGADPKLIEAVDGLAPNKEAHDVYIHFELASICWVSFTRVPI
;
A
#
# COMPACT_ATOMS: atom_id res chain seq x y z
N MET A 1 -8.92 3.05 21.56
CA MET A 1 -9.13 4.51 21.40
C MET A 1 -8.25 4.96 20.27
N ILE A 2 -8.84 5.39 19.15
CA ILE A 2 -8.10 5.78 17.94
C ILE A 2 -7.43 7.12 18.21
N SER A 3 -6.11 7.11 18.38
CA SER A 3 -5.29 8.31 18.43
C SER A 3 -5.31 8.96 17.05
N LYS A 4 -5.91 10.15 16.98
CA LYS A 4 -5.86 11.02 15.80
C LYS A 4 -4.47 11.64 15.74
N GLY A 5 -3.56 11.04 14.98
CA GLY A 5 -2.38 11.74 14.49
C GLY A 5 -2.80 12.67 13.36
N GLU A 6 -2.86 13.98 13.64
CA GLU A 6 -2.99 14.99 12.59
C GLU A 6 -1.66 15.09 11.82
N THR A 7 -1.61 14.52 10.62
CA THR A 7 -0.55 14.81 9.66
C THR A 7 -0.84 16.16 8.98
N PRO A 8 0.13 17.09 8.89
CA PRO A 8 -0.07 18.33 8.14
C PRO A 8 -0.11 18.00 6.65
N SER A 9 -1.32 17.87 6.09
CA SER A 9 -1.48 17.66 4.65
C SER A 9 -1.36 18.98 3.88
N GLN A 10 -0.57 18.97 2.80
CA GLN A 10 -0.46 20.06 1.80
C GLN A 10 -1.79 20.50 1.18
N CYS A 11 -2.86 19.70 1.30
CA CYS A 11 -4.20 20.17 0.94
C CYS A 11 -4.57 21.43 1.73
N THR A 12 -4.01 21.65 2.92
CA THR A 12 -4.22 22.86 3.70
C THR A 12 -3.55 24.05 3.04
N GLU A 13 -2.31 23.92 2.54
CA GLU A 13 -1.61 25.02 1.85
C GLU A 13 -2.15 25.30 0.43
N MET A 14 -2.51 24.28 -0.34
CA MET A 14 -3.22 24.49 -1.62
C MET A 14 -4.64 25.03 -1.42
N LYS A 15 -5.33 24.66 -0.33
CA LYS A 15 -6.55 25.34 0.11
C LYS A 15 -6.25 26.77 0.49
N HIS A 16 -5.16 27.07 1.20
CA HIS A 16 -4.81 28.45 1.53
C HIS A 16 -4.54 29.27 0.28
N LEU A 17 -3.89 28.73 -0.75
CA LEU A 17 -3.68 29.42 -2.03
C LEU A 17 -4.96 29.55 -2.86
N ALA A 18 -5.81 28.52 -2.89
CA ALA A 18 -7.11 28.56 -3.55
C ALA A 18 -8.10 29.48 -2.83
N ILE A 19 -8.08 29.52 -1.50
CA ILE A 19 -8.78 30.48 -0.65
C ILE A 19 -8.16 31.86 -0.84
N PHE A 20 -6.85 32.02 -0.96
CA PHE A 20 -6.24 33.33 -1.25
C PHE A 20 -6.66 33.84 -2.62
N LEU A 21 -6.80 32.97 -3.62
CA LEU A 21 -7.26 33.31 -4.97
C LEU A 21 -8.79 33.52 -5.01
N LEU A 22 -9.57 32.79 -4.22
CA LEU A 22 -11.02 32.99 -4.05
C LEU A 22 -11.33 34.24 -3.22
N VAL A 23 -10.52 34.54 -2.20
CA VAL A 23 -10.58 35.75 -1.38
C VAL A 23 -10.03 36.93 -2.16
N ALA A 24 -9.03 36.78 -3.04
CA ALA A 24 -8.62 37.82 -3.97
C ALA A 24 -9.71 38.09 -5.04
N ALA A 25 -10.42 37.04 -5.48
CA ALA A 25 -11.57 37.18 -6.37
C ALA A 25 -12.81 37.77 -5.65
N ALA A 26 -12.99 37.50 -4.35
CA ALA A 26 -14.04 38.08 -3.52
C ALA A 26 -13.69 39.51 -3.04
N ALA A 27 -12.42 39.83 -2.83
CA ALA A 27 -11.92 41.16 -2.49
C ALA A 27 -12.00 42.13 -3.67
N LEU A 28 -12.15 41.63 -4.90
CA LEU A 28 -12.55 42.44 -6.07
C LEU A 28 -14.07 42.74 -6.10
N ILE A 29 -14.86 42.16 -5.19
CA ILE A 29 -16.31 42.35 -5.07
C ILE A 29 -16.68 43.10 -3.78
N GLU A 30 -15.77 43.23 -2.81
CA GLU A 30 -16.04 43.88 -1.52
C GLU A 30 -15.57 45.34 -1.49
N VAL A 31 -16.32 46.21 -2.17
CA VAL A 31 -16.37 47.63 -1.82
C VAL A 31 -17.68 47.90 -1.09
N GLN A 32 -17.53 47.99 0.24
CA GLN A 32 -18.40 48.59 1.25
C GLN A 32 -19.74 47.92 1.63
N GLY A 33 -19.84 47.57 2.92
CA GLY A 33 -21.09 47.25 3.60
C GLY A 33 -20.89 46.79 5.05
N GLN A 34 -20.46 47.71 5.92
CA GLN A 34 -20.31 47.50 7.36
C GLN A 34 -21.69 47.34 8.04
N SER A 35 -21.84 46.39 8.97
CA SER A 35 -22.98 46.34 9.88
C SER A 35 -22.57 45.95 11.30
N GLU A 36 -22.77 46.86 12.26
CA GLU A 36 -23.04 46.53 13.66
C GLU A 36 -24.32 47.26 14.14
N PRO A 37 -25.01 46.77 15.19
CA PRO A 37 -26.43 47.03 15.38
C PRO A 37 -26.76 48.06 16.48
N CYS A 38 -27.83 48.84 16.20
CA CYS A 38 -28.87 49.40 17.08
C CYS A 38 -28.53 49.89 18.51
N LEU A 39 -28.85 51.16 18.82
CA LEU A 39 -30.06 51.55 19.58
C LEU A 39 -30.14 53.08 19.90
N LEU A 40 -31.30 53.66 19.54
CA LEU A 40 -32.11 54.64 20.30
C LEU A 40 -31.65 56.11 20.54
N TRP A 41 -32.50 57.03 20.01
CA TRP A 41 -32.96 58.36 20.47
C TRP A 41 -32.77 59.56 19.50
N MET A 42 -33.92 60.17 19.20
CA MET A 42 -34.20 61.55 18.73
C MET A 42 -33.68 62.01 17.36
N LYS A 43 -34.62 62.14 16.42
CA LYS A 43 -34.49 62.92 15.18
C LYS A 43 -34.37 64.43 15.48
N PRO A 44 -33.48 65.16 14.80
CA PRO A 44 -33.77 66.46 14.22
C PRO A 44 -34.03 66.31 12.70
N PRO A 45 -34.68 67.27 12.03
CA PRO A 45 -35.08 67.13 10.64
C PRO A 45 -33.86 67.36 9.74
N ILE A 46 -33.21 66.27 9.34
CA ILE A 46 -32.31 66.33 8.18
C ILE A 46 -33.22 66.43 6.95
N THR A 47 -33.16 67.58 6.32
CA THR A 47 -33.89 67.97 5.12
C THR A 47 -33.78 66.88 4.04
N ASN A 48 -34.94 66.48 3.52
CA ASN A 48 -35.14 65.50 2.43
C ASN A 48 -34.52 65.90 1.07
N GLU A 49 -33.63 66.89 1.04
CA GLU A 49 -32.99 67.41 -0.16
C GLU A 49 -31.57 66.86 -0.39
N LEU A 50 -30.83 66.50 0.67
CA LEU A 50 -29.47 65.94 0.54
C LEU A 50 -29.45 64.46 0.15
N MET A 51 -30.50 63.68 0.44
CA MET A 51 -30.60 62.28 -0.01
C MET A 51 -31.18 62.14 -1.44
N LYS A 52 -31.61 63.25 -2.05
CA LYS A 52 -32.08 63.29 -3.45
C LYS A 52 -30.99 63.64 -4.47
N MET A 53 -29.82 64.04 -4.00
CA MET A 53 -28.57 64.05 -4.76
C MET A 53 -27.81 62.77 -4.37
N GLU A 54 -28.07 61.60 -4.96
CA GLU A 54 -27.11 60.97 -5.89
C GLU A 54 -27.72 59.76 -6.65
N LEU A 55 -29.04 59.62 -6.69
CA LEU A 55 -29.72 58.50 -7.39
C LEU A 55 -30.34 58.88 -8.74
N LYS A 56 -30.29 60.17 -9.13
CA LYS A 56 -31.07 60.70 -10.27
C LYS A 56 -30.37 60.62 -11.64
N GLU A 57 -29.12 60.18 -11.72
CA GLU A 57 -28.42 60.00 -13.01
C GLU A 57 -27.65 58.67 -13.14
N ARG A 58 -27.93 57.67 -12.31
CA ARG A 58 -27.37 56.33 -12.56
C ARG A 58 -28.11 55.68 -13.72
N ASN A 59 -27.43 55.53 -14.85
CA ASN A 59 -27.95 54.84 -16.02
C ASN A 59 -28.09 53.34 -15.69
N PHE A 60 -29.24 52.93 -15.16
CA PHE A 60 -29.54 51.56 -14.76
C PHE A 60 -29.30 50.53 -15.87
N LYS A 61 -29.41 50.94 -17.15
CA LYS A 61 -29.06 50.09 -18.29
C LYS A 61 -27.54 49.83 -18.37
N LYS A 62 -26.70 50.84 -18.11
CA LYS A 62 -25.24 50.67 -18.04
C LYS A 62 -24.83 49.79 -16.87
N ILE A 63 -25.45 49.96 -15.70
CA ILE A 63 -25.17 49.13 -14.51
C ILE A 63 -25.58 47.68 -14.77
N GLY A 64 -26.77 47.44 -15.33
CA GLY A 64 -27.21 46.10 -15.70
C GLY A 64 -26.29 45.43 -16.72
N LEU A 65 -25.80 46.18 -17.72
CA LEU A 65 -24.87 45.67 -18.74
C LEU A 65 -23.50 45.30 -18.14
N ILE A 66 -23.00 46.10 -17.18
CA ILE A 66 -21.77 45.79 -16.43
C ILE A 66 -21.97 44.53 -15.58
N CYS A 67 -23.08 44.39 -14.86
CA CYS A 67 -23.35 43.20 -14.05
C CYS A 67 -23.43 41.93 -14.91
N VAL A 68 -24.09 42.00 -16.07
CA VAL A 68 -24.14 40.87 -17.03
C VAL A 68 -22.75 40.56 -17.57
N ALA A 69 -21.94 41.57 -17.92
CA ALA A 69 -20.58 41.37 -18.40
C ALA A 69 -19.68 40.72 -17.33
N VAL A 70 -19.77 41.16 -16.07
CA VAL A 70 -19.02 40.56 -14.95
C VAL A 70 -19.46 39.12 -14.69
N LEU A 71 -20.76 38.83 -14.74
CA LEU A 71 -21.28 37.46 -14.60
C LEU A 71 -20.79 36.56 -15.73
N LEU A 72 -20.84 37.02 -16.98
CA LEU A 72 -20.34 36.27 -18.13
C LEU A 72 -18.83 36.03 -18.05
N CYS A 73 -18.04 37.05 -17.70
CA CYS A 73 -16.61 36.92 -17.47
C CYS A 73 -16.31 35.94 -16.32
N GLY A 74 -17.09 36.01 -15.23
CA GLY A 74 -16.97 35.11 -14.09
C GLY A 74 -17.27 33.65 -14.46
N MET A 75 -18.28 33.39 -15.29
CA MET A 75 -18.59 32.05 -15.81
C MET A 75 -17.52 31.53 -16.77
N VAL A 76 -17.01 32.38 -17.68
CA VAL A 76 -15.93 32.01 -18.60
C VAL A 76 -14.64 31.71 -17.83
N PHE A 77 -14.34 32.50 -16.81
CA PHE A 77 -13.19 32.26 -15.95
C PHE A 77 -13.36 30.96 -15.16
N SER A 78 -14.50 30.76 -14.48
CA SER A 78 -14.70 29.61 -13.59
C SER A 78 -14.80 28.27 -14.33
N TYR A 79 -15.46 28.22 -15.50
CA TYR A 79 -15.64 26.97 -16.25
C TYR A 79 -14.61 26.78 -17.38
N GLY A 80 -13.98 27.84 -17.87
CA GLY A 80 -13.02 27.77 -18.98
C GLY A 80 -11.56 27.90 -18.52
N ILE A 81 -11.20 29.06 -17.96
CA ILE A 81 -9.80 29.43 -17.70
C ILE A 81 -9.28 28.75 -16.43
N PHE A 82 -10.02 28.85 -15.32
CA PHE A 82 -9.61 28.36 -14.02
C PHE A 82 -9.31 26.84 -14.00
N PRO A 83 -10.13 25.96 -14.59
CA PRO A 83 -9.82 24.53 -14.63
C PRO A 83 -8.54 24.24 -15.42
N SER A 84 -8.25 25.03 -16.45
CA SER A 84 -7.05 24.89 -17.28
C SER A 84 -5.80 25.33 -16.49
N ILE A 85 -5.87 26.45 -15.79
CA ILE A 85 -4.79 26.92 -14.89
C ILE A 85 -4.56 25.90 -13.77
N LEU A 86 -5.62 25.43 -13.13
CA LEU A 86 -5.53 24.44 -12.06
C LEU A 86 -4.87 23.14 -12.55
N ARG A 87 -5.30 22.60 -13.70
CA ARG A 87 -4.67 21.42 -14.31
C ARG A 87 -3.21 21.66 -14.63
N PHE A 88 -2.85 22.83 -15.13
CA PHE A 88 -1.46 23.18 -15.41
C PHE A 88 -0.62 23.22 -14.12
N MET A 89 -1.14 23.85 -13.06
CA MET A 89 -0.48 23.90 -11.76
C MET A 89 -0.30 22.50 -11.17
N ILE A 90 -1.34 21.66 -11.18
CA ILE A 90 -1.22 20.26 -10.73
C ILE A 90 -0.13 19.56 -11.54
N LYS A 91 -0.19 19.62 -12.87
CA LYS A 91 0.81 18.97 -13.74
C LYS A 91 2.24 19.39 -13.44
N GLN A 92 2.52 20.64 -13.08
CA GLN A 92 3.89 21.06 -12.79
C GLN A 92 4.36 20.64 -11.39
N ASN A 93 3.45 20.52 -10.42
CA ASN A 93 3.80 20.21 -9.03
C ASN A 93 3.94 18.72 -8.74
N VAL A 94 3.43 17.83 -9.60
CA VAL A 94 3.38 16.38 -9.36
C VAL A 94 4.46 15.58 -10.08
N LEU A 95 5.29 16.23 -10.90
CA LEU A 95 6.34 15.55 -11.67
C LEU A 95 7.48 15.14 -10.76
N LEU A 96 8.10 13.99 -11.05
CA LEU A 96 9.32 13.55 -10.38
C LEU A 96 10.54 14.25 -10.98
N LYS A 97 10.60 15.58 -10.83
CA LYS A 97 11.75 16.40 -11.25
C LYS A 97 12.65 16.72 -10.05
N PRO A 98 13.98 16.76 -10.23
CA PRO A 98 14.89 17.21 -9.19
C PRO A 98 14.50 18.58 -8.61
N GLY A 99 14.55 18.71 -7.29
CA GLY A 99 14.23 19.96 -6.57
C GLY A 99 12.74 20.27 -6.40
N THR A 100 11.85 19.35 -6.77
CA THR A 100 10.40 19.47 -6.47
C THR A 100 10.08 18.79 -5.15
N GLN A 101 9.14 19.34 -4.38
CA GLN A 101 8.76 18.75 -3.09
C GLN A 101 8.16 17.34 -3.22
N ILE A 102 7.47 17.05 -4.33
CA ILE A 102 6.96 15.70 -4.61
C ILE A 102 8.10 14.72 -4.91
N ARG A 103 9.17 15.18 -5.56
CA ARG A 103 10.38 14.37 -5.73
C ARG A 103 10.99 14.03 -4.36
N ASP A 104 11.15 15.02 -3.49
CA ASP A 104 11.71 14.81 -2.15
C ASP A 104 10.86 13.83 -1.32
N MET A 105 9.53 13.97 -1.37
CA MET A 105 8.60 13.06 -0.67
C MET A 105 8.59 11.66 -1.28
N PHE A 106 8.75 11.54 -2.60
CA PHE A 106 8.85 10.25 -3.29
C PHE A 106 10.15 9.52 -2.93
N GLU A 107 11.27 10.25 -2.84
CA GLU A 107 12.56 9.72 -2.39
C GLU A 107 12.51 9.32 -0.92
N LYS A 108 11.95 10.19 -0.07
CA LYS A 108 11.89 9.95 1.36
C LYS A 108 10.57 10.46 1.93
N ILE A 109 9.75 9.52 2.37
CA ILE A 109 8.48 9.86 3.02
C ILE A 109 8.80 10.55 4.36
N PRO A 110 8.27 11.76 4.63
CA PRO A 110 8.64 12.55 5.80
C PRO A 110 8.03 12.04 7.12
N PHE A 111 7.32 10.92 7.09
CA PHE A 111 6.68 10.27 8.22
C PHE A 111 6.72 8.75 8.05
N PRO A 112 6.70 7.98 9.14
CA PRO A 112 6.61 6.54 9.05
C PRO A 112 5.21 6.11 8.60
N LEU A 113 5.14 4.95 7.97
CA LEU A 113 3.90 4.26 7.68
C LEU A 113 3.59 3.31 8.83
N ASP A 114 2.33 3.29 9.28
CA ASP A 114 1.87 2.37 10.32
C ASP A 114 1.90 0.93 9.79
N PHE A 115 2.75 0.09 10.35
CA PHE A 115 2.82 -1.34 10.02
C PHE A 115 2.40 -2.17 11.23
N LYS A 116 1.23 -2.80 11.15
CA LYS A 116 0.62 -3.55 12.26
C LYS A 116 0.59 -5.02 11.91
N LEU A 117 1.29 -5.84 12.69
CA LEU A 117 1.34 -7.28 12.51
C LEU A 117 0.42 -8.01 13.49
N HIS A 118 -0.25 -9.01 12.97
CA HIS A 118 -1.08 -9.96 13.70
C HIS A 118 -0.55 -11.36 13.48
N ILE A 119 -0.60 -12.19 14.51
CA ILE A 119 -0.10 -13.58 14.45
C ILE A 119 -1.22 -14.51 14.88
N PHE A 120 -1.45 -15.56 14.10
CA PHE A 120 -2.34 -16.65 14.50
C PHE A 120 -1.60 -17.65 15.37
N ASN A 121 -1.84 -17.60 16.69
CA ASN A 121 -1.30 -18.57 17.63
C ASN A 121 -2.14 -19.85 17.62
N VAL A 122 -1.50 -20.99 17.32
CA VAL A 122 -2.14 -22.32 17.32
C VAL A 122 -2.35 -22.80 18.75
N THR A 123 -3.59 -23.17 19.09
CA THR A 123 -3.97 -23.56 20.47
C THR A 123 -4.05 -25.06 20.69
N ASN A 124 -4.08 -25.87 19.62
CA ASN A 124 -4.26 -27.32 19.68
C ASN A 124 -3.30 -28.14 18.77
N PRO A 125 -1.98 -27.89 18.82
CA PRO A 125 -1.01 -28.53 17.91
C PRO A 125 -1.07 -30.07 17.94
N ASP A 126 -1.18 -30.69 19.13
CA ASP A 126 -1.21 -32.15 19.28
C ASP A 126 -2.48 -32.80 18.72
N GLU A 127 -3.58 -32.05 18.65
CA GLU A 127 -4.82 -32.51 18.05
C GLU A 127 -4.73 -32.45 16.53
N ILE A 128 -4.14 -31.38 15.98
CA ILE A 128 -3.89 -31.21 14.55
C ILE A 128 -2.97 -32.33 14.04
N MET A 129 -1.89 -32.65 14.77
CA MET A 129 -0.98 -33.75 14.40
C MET A 129 -1.68 -35.12 14.35
N ARG A 130 -2.82 -35.28 15.02
CA ARG A 130 -3.65 -36.50 14.98
C ARG A 130 -4.79 -36.44 13.96
N GLY A 131 -4.79 -35.41 13.08
CA GLY A 131 -5.82 -35.19 12.06
C GLY A 131 -7.02 -34.37 12.54
N GLY A 132 -6.94 -33.74 13.71
CA GLY A 132 -7.97 -32.84 14.21
C GLY A 132 -7.99 -31.48 13.51
N LYS A 133 -9.10 -30.74 13.68
CA LYS A 133 -9.30 -29.42 13.08
C LYS A 133 -8.43 -28.35 13.78
N PRO A 134 -7.72 -27.47 13.04
CA PRO A 134 -6.94 -26.39 13.64
C PRO A 134 -7.80 -25.35 14.36
N ARG A 135 -7.32 -24.91 15.53
CA ARG A 135 -7.88 -23.79 16.29
C ARG A 135 -6.80 -22.75 16.55
N VAL A 136 -7.04 -21.54 16.07
CA VAL A 136 -6.10 -20.42 16.21
C VAL A 136 -6.70 -19.30 17.05
N ASN A 137 -5.83 -18.47 17.62
CA ASN A 137 -6.19 -17.20 18.21
C ASN A 137 -5.40 -16.08 17.54
N ASP A 138 -6.08 -15.09 16.99
CA ASP A 138 -5.44 -13.88 16.48
C ASP A 138 -4.90 -13.04 17.64
N ILE A 139 -3.59 -12.83 17.66
CA ILE A 139 -2.93 -11.98 18.65
C ILE A 139 -2.24 -10.80 17.97
N GLY A 140 -2.48 -9.59 18.50
CA GLY A 140 -1.93 -8.37 17.95
C GLY A 140 -2.75 -7.13 18.33
N PRO A 141 -2.43 -5.97 17.75
CA PRO A 141 -1.31 -5.76 16.83
C PRO A 141 0.04 -5.61 17.54
N LEU A 142 1.11 -6.10 16.92
CA LEU A 142 2.46 -5.54 17.09
C LEU A 142 2.62 -4.35 16.14
N TYR A 143 2.95 -3.19 16.68
CA TYR A 143 3.10 -1.96 15.94
C TYR A 143 4.57 -1.72 15.57
N PHE A 144 4.80 -1.46 14.30
CA PHE A 144 6.07 -1.01 13.76
C PHE A 144 5.87 0.28 12.97
N GLU A 145 6.85 1.16 13.06
CA GLU A 145 7.03 2.22 12.08
C GLU A 145 7.77 1.66 10.88
N GLU A 146 7.15 1.69 9.71
CA GLU A 146 7.80 1.37 8.44
C GLU A 146 8.29 2.66 7.77
N TRP A 147 9.60 2.77 7.60
CA TRP A 147 10.24 3.84 6.85
C TRP A 147 10.62 3.34 5.46
N LYS A 148 10.20 4.08 4.43
CA LYS A 148 10.56 3.81 3.04
C LYS A 148 11.44 4.90 2.49
N GLU A 149 12.57 4.50 1.91
CA GLU A 149 13.54 5.40 1.31
C GLU A 149 13.95 4.87 -0.07
N LYS A 150 14.05 5.77 -1.03
CA LYS A 150 14.53 5.51 -2.38
C LYS A 150 15.77 6.36 -2.59
N TYR A 151 16.91 5.69 -2.70
CA TYR A 151 18.22 6.33 -2.77
C TYR A 151 18.96 5.90 -4.05
N ASP A 152 20.18 6.40 -4.24
CA ASP A 152 21.00 6.18 -5.44
C ASP A 152 20.26 6.49 -6.75
N THR A 153 19.60 7.64 -6.74
CA THR A 153 18.68 8.04 -7.80
C THR A 153 19.41 8.56 -9.03
N VAL A 154 19.00 8.12 -10.21
CA VAL A 154 19.56 8.56 -11.49
C VAL A 154 18.44 8.95 -12.45
N ASP A 155 18.47 10.19 -12.93
CA ASP A 155 17.53 10.73 -13.91
C ASP A 155 17.99 10.45 -15.35
N ASN A 156 17.11 9.88 -16.17
CA ASN A 156 17.27 9.84 -17.61
C ASN A 156 16.28 10.80 -18.28
N VAL A 157 16.79 11.93 -18.77
CA VAL A 157 15.97 12.97 -19.40
C VAL A 157 15.44 12.54 -20.76
N GLU A 158 16.23 11.76 -21.50
CA GLU A 158 15.89 11.31 -22.85
C GLU A 158 14.78 10.27 -22.82
N GLU A 159 14.79 9.33 -21.88
CA GLU A 159 13.75 8.30 -21.73
C GLU A 159 12.61 8.72 -20.80
N ASP A 160 12.76 9.85 -20.11
CA ASP A 160 11.87 10.31 -19.05
C ASP A 160 11.69 9.34 -17.88
N THR A 161 12.78 8.66 -17.53
CA THR A 161 12.81 7.68 -16.45
C THR A 161 13.67 8.13 -15.28
N LEU A 162 13.40 7.51 -14.15
CA LEU A 162 14.11 7.66 -12.91
C LEU A 162 14.46 6.27 -12.39
N THR A 163 15.74 6.03 -12.17
CA THR A 163 16.25 4.84 -11.50
C THR A 163 16.43 5.12 -10.01
N PHE A 164 16.13 4.16 -9.14
CA PHE A 164 16.43 4.25 -7.70
C PHE A 164 16.55 2.86 -7.07
N THR A 165 17.18 2.78 -5.89
CA THR A 165 17.18 1.59 -5.04
C THR A 165 16.22 1.80 -3.88
N LEU A 166 15.34 0.84 -3.62
CA LEU A 166 14.38 0.91 -2.51
C LEU A 166 15.01 0.33 -1.24
N ARG A 167 14.74 0.93 -0.08
CA ARG A 167 15.05 0.39 1.24
C ARG A 167 13.85 0.57 2.17
N ASN A 168 13.49 -0.50 2.86
CA ASN A 168 12.46 -0.51 3.90
C ASN A 168 13.13 -0.72 5.27
N THR A 169 12.68 0.01 6.29
CA THR A 169 13.16 -0.15 7.66
C THR A 169 11.97 -0.24 8.61
N TRP A 170 11.93 -1.28 9.44
CA TRP A 170 10.89 -1.47 10.45
C TRP A 170 11.45 -1.18 11.84
N ILE A 171 10.79 -0.29 12.57
CA ILE A 171 11.15 0.07 13.95
C ILE A 171 10.00 -0.35 14.87
N PHE A 172 10.26 -1.31 15.76
CA PHE A 172 9.26 -1.79 16.70
C PHE A 172 8.90 -0.72 17.74
N ARG A 173 7.60 -0.53 17.99
CA ARG A 173 7.06 0.40 18.98
C ARG A 173 6.25 -0.36 20.05
N PRO A 174 6.91 -0.86 21.12
CA PRO A 174 6.21 -1.60 22.17
C PRO A 174 5.18 -0.72 22.90
N ASP A 175 5.38 0.59 22.94
CA ASP A 175 4.46 1.55 23.57
C ASP A 175 3.14 1.77 22.82
N LEU A 176 3.11 1.41 21.53
CA LEU A 176 1.91 1.47 20.67
C LEU A 176 1.33 0.07 20.36
N SER A 177 2.02 -0.98 20.81
CA SER A 177 1.66 -2.38 20.56
C SER A 177 0.74 -2.91 21.66
N ALA A 178 -0.11 -3.87 21.32
CA ALA A 178 -0.86 -4.64 22.31
C ALA A 178 0.01 -5.69 23.02
N LEU A 179 1.16 -6.02 22.43
CA LEU A 179 2.09 -7.06 22.84
C LEU A 179 3.50 -6.47 23.05
N THR A 180 4.30 -7.12 23.86
CA THR A 180 5.69 -6.71 24.16
C THR A 180 6.69 -7.19 23.12
N GLY A 181 6.35 -8.20 22.32
CA GLY A 181 7.26 -8.88 21.39
C GLY A 181 7.97 -10.09 22.02
N GLU A 182 7.89 -10.23 23.34
CA GLU A 182 8.51 -11.31 24.12
C GLU A 182 7.58 -12.52 24.28
N GLU A 183 6.32 -12.39 23.86
CA GLU A 183 5.35 -13.47 23.96
C GLU A 183 5.79 -14.68 23.10
N ILE A 184 5.49 -15.87 23.61
CA ILE A 184 5.76 -17.13 22.89
C ILE A 184 4.49 -17.54 22.14
N VAL A 185 4.65 -17.82 20.85
CA VAL A 185 3.59 -18.31 19.97
C VAL A 185 3.91 -19.72 19.49
N THR A 186 2.86 -20.46 19.16
CA THR A 186 2.94 -21.76 18.50
C THR A 186 2.45 -21.61 17.07
N ILE A 187 3.31 -21.91 16.09
CA ILE A 187 3.01 -21.84 14.65
C ILE A 187 3.42 -23.14 13.95
N PRO A 188 2.88 -23.48 12.76
CA PRO A 188 3.47 -24.52 11.93
C PRO A 188 4.95 -24.21 11.68
N HIS A 189 5.85 -25.19 11.83
CA HIS A 189 7.28 -24.93 11.72
C HIS A 189 7.64 -24.46 10.30
N PRO A 190 8.06 -23.18 10.09
CA PRO A 190 8.12 -22.59 8.76
C PRO A 190 9.17 -23.26 7.87
N LEU A 191 10.36 -23.54 8.40
CA LEU A 191 11.43 -24.19 7.65
C LEU A 191 11.12 -25.66 7.31
N ILE A 192 10.70 -26.46 8.31
CA ILE A 192 10.40 -27.88 8.10
C ILE A 192 9.22 -28.05 7.14
N MET A 193 8.11 -27.34 7.39
CA MET A 193 6.95 -27.40 6.48
C MET A 193 7.30 -26.86 5.10
N GLY A 194 8.07 -25.77 5.05
CA GLY A 194 8.52 -25.16 3.81
C GLY A 194 9.25 -26.16 2.91
N VAL A 195 10.31 -26.75 3.45
CA VAL A 195 11.12 -27.73 2.72
C VAL A 195 10.30 -28.98 2.38
N LEU A 196 9.57 -29.55 3.33
CA LEU A 196 8.87 -30.83 3.09
C LEU A 196 7.77 -30.69 2.04
N LEU A 197 6.97 -29.62 2.09
CA LEU A 197 5.88 -29.41 1.13
C LEU A 197 6.42 -29.07 -0.26
N MET A 198 7.47 -28.25 -0.36
CA MET A 198 8.09 -27.95 -1.66
C MET A 198 8.72 -29.19 -2.29
N VAL A 199 9.50 -29.96 -1.51
CA VAL A 199 10.15 -31.17 -2.04
C VAL A 199 9.10 -32.21 -2.40
N GLN A 200 8.04 -32.36 -1.61
CA GLN A 200 6.95 -33.26 -1.96
C GLN A 200 6.26 -32.85 -3.28
N ARG A 201 6.08 -31.56 -3.52
CA ARG A 201 5.45 -31.03 -4.73
C ARG A 201 6.35 -31.16 -5.96
N ASP A 202 7.59 -30.68 -5.86
CA ASP A 202 8.45 -30.44 -7.03
C ASP A 202 9.49 -31.54 -7.26
N ARG A 203 9.89 -32.25 -6.19
CA ARG A 203 11.05 -33.16 -6.19
C ARG A 203 10.83 -34.37 -5.30
N GLU A 204 9.67 -35.04 -5.42
CA GLU A 204 9.25 -36.10 -4.49
C GLU A 204 10.30 -37.21 -4.30
N ALA A 205 11.05 -37.54 -5.35
CA ALA A 205 12.14 -38.52 -5.31
C ALA A 205 13.24 -38.21 -4.27
N MET A 206 13.41 -36.94 -3.88
CA MET A 206 14.40 -36.50 -2.89
C MET A 206 13.92 -36.58 -1.44
N MET A 207 12.64 -36.93 -1.22
CA MET A 207 12.04 -36.97 0.13
C MET A 207 12.81 -37.85 1.14
N PRO A 208 13.35 -39.04 0.80
CA PRO A 208 14.11 -39.84 1.76
C PRO A 208 15.38 -39.12 2.27
N LEU A 209 16.08 -38.40 1.39
CA LEU A 209 17.27 -37.63 1.73
C LEU A 209 16.88 -36.45 2.64
N VAL A 210 15.83 -35.71 2.26
CA VAL A 210 15.36 -34.54 3.00
C VAL A 210 14.86 -34.92 4.39
N LYS A 211 14.09 -36.01 4.52
CA LYS A 211 13.66 -36.54 5.83
C LYS A 211 14.84 -36.86 6.73
N LYS A 212 15.90 -37.49 6.19
CA LYS A 212 17.14 -37.74 6.94
C LYS A 212 17.80 -36.43 7.37
N GLY A 213 17.90 -35.45 6.48
CA GLY A 213 18.46 -34.13 6.79
C GLY A 213 17.68 -33.41 7.89
N VAL A 214 16.35 -33.34 7.78
CA VAL A 214 15.46 -32.72 8.78
C VAL A 214 15.64 -33.37 10.16
N ASN A 215 15.66 -34.71 10.22
CA ASN A 215 15.85 -35.42 11.48
C ASN A 215 17.24 -35.17 12.12
N ILE A 216 18.25 -34.79 11.35
CA ILE A 216 19.59 -34.45 11.87
C ILE A 216 19.63 -32.99 12.33
N LEU A 217 19.08 -32.07 11.53
CA LEU A 217 19.16 -30.63 11.80
C LEU A 217 18.24 -30.17 12.94
N PHE A 218 17.11 -30.86 13.11
CA PHE A 218 16.08 -30.49 14.07
C PHE A 218 15.92 -31.55 15.17
N ASP A 219 16.99 -32.27 15.53
CA ASP A 219 16.96 -33.28 16.60
C ASP A 219 16.96 -32.65 18.01
N PRO A 220 16.08 -33.07 18.94
CA PRO A 220 14.93 -33.94 18.74
C PRO A 220 13.77 -33.22 18.07
N LEU A 221 13.22 -33.80 16.99
CA LEU A 221 12.03 -33.26 16.33
C LEU A 221 10.77 -33.76 17.04
N GLU A 222 10.35 -33.03 18.07
CA GLU A 222 9.20 -33.42 18.89
C GLU A 222 7.84 -33.08 18.26
N SER A 223 7.78 -32.04 17.43
CA SER A 223 6.53 -31.52 16.89
C SER A 223 6.69 -30.90 15.51
N ALA A 224 5.62 -30.97 14.71
CA ALA A 224 5.50 -30.24 13.45
C ALA A 224 5.22 -28.73 13.66
N PHE A 225 5.03 -28.32 14.92
CA PHE A 225 4.81 -26.95 15.33
C PHE A 225 6.02 -26.40 16.09
N LEU A 226 6.36 -25.16 15.80
CA LEU A 226 7.41 -24.41 16.48
C LEU A 226 6.81 -23.53 17.57
N LYS A 227 7.32 -23.67 18.80
CA LYS A 227 7.10 -22.70 19.88
C LYS A 227 8.24 -21.72 19.90
N VAL A 228 7.96 -20.45 19.66
CA VAL A 228 9.00 -19.43 19.47
C VAL A 228 8.53 -18.07 19.97
N ARG A 229 9.49 -17.25 20.42
CA ARG A 229 9.25 -15.85 20.76
C ARG A 229 8.90 -15.06 19.48
N ILE A 230 7.93 -14.16 19.56
CA ILE A 230 7.45 -13.41 18.40
C ILE A 230 8.59 -12.66 17.69
N MET A 231 9.45 -11.95 18.42
CA MET A 231 10.52 -11.19 17.78
C MET A 231 11.61 -12.07 17.16
N ASP A 232 11.90 -13.27 17.68
CA ASP A 232 12.78 -14.25 17.00
C ASP A 232 12.17 -14.72 15.67
N LEU A 233 10.86 -14.93 15.64
CA LEU A 233 10.16 -15.32 14.41
C LEU A 233 10.19 -14.21 13.34
N LEU A 234 9.98 -12.96 13.76
CA LEU A 234 9.81 -11.83 12.84
C LEU A 234 11.14 -11.20 12.42
N PHE A 235 12.07 -10.93 13.36
CA PHE A 235 13.26 -10.11 13.11
C PHE A 235 14.55 -10.69 13.70
N ASP A 236 14.56 -11.06 14.98
CA ASP A 236 15.76 -11.45 15.72
C ASP A 236 16.31 -12.81 15.30
N GLY A 237 15.48 -13.65 14.69
CA GLY A 237 15.80 -14.86 13.96
C GLY A 237 15.97 -16.15 14.77
N ILE A 238 15.63 -17.26 14.11
CA ILE A 238 15.74 -18.63 14.59
C ILE A 238 16.99 -19.26 13.96
N TYR A 239 17.88 -19.81 14.80
CA TYR A 239 19.13 -20.41 14.34
C TYR A 239 18.93 -21.86 13.90
N VAL A 240 19.66 -22.25 12.85
CA VAL A 240 19.74 -23.62 12.36
C VAL A 240 21.21 -24.04 12.39
N ASP A 241 21.52 -25.10 13.13
CA ASP A 241 22.87 -25.67 13.22
C ASP A 241 23.15 -26.57 12.01
N CYS A 242 24.00 -26.08 11.11
CA CYS A 242 24.44 -26.74 9.89
C CYS A 242 25.88 -27.28 10.02
N SER A 243 26.38 -27.48 11.24
CA SER A 243 27.74 -28.02 11.50
C SER A 243 27.91 -29.50 11.16
N SER A 244 26.79 -30.23 11.03
CA SER A 244 26.80 -31.67 10.74
C SER A 244 27.56 -31.99 9.45
N GLN A 245 28.39 -33.03 9.52
CA GLN A 245 29.15 -33.50 8.36
C GLN A 245 28.36 -34.45 7.46
N ASP A 246 27.15 -34.86 7.86
CA ASP A 246 26.30 -35.73 7.06
C ASP A 246 25.88 -35.03 5.77
N PHE A 247 25.94 -35.76 4.66
CA PHE A 247 25.58 -35.24 3.34
C PHE A 247 24.14 -34.72 3.29
N ALA A 248 23.18 -35.40 3.95
CA ALA A 248 21.79 -34.99 3.92
C ALA A 248 21.56 -33.65 4.65
N ALA A 249 22.23 -33.46 5.79
CA ALA A 249 22.16 -32.21 6.55
C ALA A 249 22.78 -31.05 5.76
N LYS A 250 23.97 -31.25 5.17
CA LYS A 250 24.62 -30.24 4.32
C LYS A 250 23.81 -29.87 3.09
N ALA A 251 23.28 -30.86 2.37
CA ALA A 251 22.46 -30.65 1.20
C ALA A 251 21.19 -29.84 1.54
N LEU A 252 20.59 -30.12 2.70
CA LEU A 252 19.42 -29.40 3.18
C LEU A 252 19.75 -27.94 3.54
N CYS A 253 20.83 -27.70 4.29
CA CYS A 253 21.27 -26.34 4.61
C CYS A 253 21.59 -25.53 3.36
N SER A 254 22.35 -26.11 2.43
CA SER A 254 22.67 -25.47 1.15
C SER A 254 21.42 -25.18 0.32
N GLY A 255 20.42 -26.07 0.35
CA GLY A 255 19.14 -25.86 -0.33
C GLY A 255 18.34 -24.71 0.27
N MET A 256 18.25 -24.63 1.61
CA MET A 256 17.56 -23.50 2.26
C MET A 256 18.25 -22.15 1.97
N ASP A 257 19.58 -22.14 1.90
CA ASP A 257 20.37 -20.95 1.55
C ASP A 257 20.15 -20.53 0.09
N SER A 258 20.20 -21.49 -0.86
CA SER A 258 20.03 -21.20 -2.28
C SER A 258 18.64 -20.67 -2.63
N GLU A 259 17.60 -21.13 -1.92
CA GLU A 259 16.23 -20.64 -2.07
C GLU A 259 15.99 -19.30 -1.31
N GLY A 260 17.01 -18.77 -0.62
CA GLY A 260 16.91 -17.53 0.14
C GLY A 260 16.04 -17.63 1.39
N ALA A 261 15.70 -18.84 1.83
CA ALA A 261 14.88 -19.08 3.02
C ALA A 261 15.64 -18.73 4.31
N VAL A 262 16.96 -18.89 4.32
CA VAL A 262 17.84 -18.58 5.45
C VAL A 262 18.99 -17.68 5.03
N MET A 263 19.59 -16.98 5.99
CA MET A 263 20.84 -16.25 5.79
C MET A 263 21.99 -16.90 6.58
N PRO A 264 23.23 -16.90 6.05
CA PRO A 264 24.40 -17.28 6.83
C PRO A 264 24.55 -16.38 8.06
N HIS A 265 24.68 -16.97 9.25
CA HIS A 265 25.00 -16.23 10.48
C HIS A 265 26.49 -16.34 10.82
N ASN A 266 27.05 -17.55 10.67
CA ASN A 266 28.47 -17.83 10.81
C ASN A 266 28.84 -19.04 9.92
N GLU A 267 30.05 -19.57 10.05
CA GLU A 267 30.55 -20.67 9.22
C GLU A 267 29.71 -21.96 9.30
N THR A 268 28.98 -22.16 10.40
CA THR A 268 28.25 -23.41 10.66
C THR A 268 26.77 -23.21 10.95
N HIS A 269 26.31 -21.97 11.13
CA HIS A 269 24.93 -21.66 11.50
C HIS A 269 24.29 -20.74 10.49
N TYR A 270 23.03 -21.07 10.19
CA TYR A 270 22.12 -20.23 9.43
C TYR A 270 21.07 -19.63 10.35
N LYS A 271 20.37 -18.63 9.83
CA LYS A 271 19.35 -17.88 10.57
C LYS A 271 18.13 -17.63 9.69
N PHE A 272 16.94 -17.89 10.23
CA PHE A 272 15.65 -17.65 9.59
C PHE A 272 14.89 -16.54 10.32
N SER A 273 14.25 -15.63 9.59
CA SER A 273 13.26 -14.69 10.11
C SER A 273 12.39 -14.19 8.95
N PHE A 274 11.13 -13.85 9.19
CA PHE A 274 10.26 -13.36 8.10
C PHE A 274 10.67 -11.99 7.55
N PHE A 275 11.04 -11.05 8.42
CA PHE A 275 11.36 -9.67 8.07
C PHE A 275 12.80 -9.28 8.36
N GLY A 276 13.49 -9.97 9.28
CA GLY A 276 14.85 -9.61 9.71
C GLY A 276 15.85 -9.54 8.57
N MET A 277 15.78 -10.46 7.61
CA MET A 277 16.66 -10.48 6.41
C MET A 277 16.44 -9.31 5.45
N ARG A 278 15.26 -8.67 5.51
CA ARG A 278 14.87 -7.55 4.63
C ARG A 278 14.98 -6.20 5.32
N ASN A 279 15.22 -6.18 6.64
CA ASN A 279 15.17 -4.96 7.43
C ASN A 279 16.41 -4.09 7.17
N HIS A 280 16.18 -2.89 6.67
CA HIS A 280 17.23 -1.92 6.32
C HIS A 280 18.19 -2.42 5.23
N THR A 281 17.73 -3.32 4.36
CA THR A 281 18.51 -3.83 3.23
C THR A 281 18.00 -3.26 1.90
N GLU A 282 18.77 -3.52 0.84
CA GLU A 282 18.37 -3.23 -0.54
C GLU A 282 17.16 -4.09 -0.95
N ALA A 283 16.06 -3.42 -1.32
CA ALA A 283 14.81 -4.01 -1.77
C ALA A 283 14.63 -3.84 -3.29
N GLY A 284 15.72 -4.08 -4.02
CA GLY A 284 15.78 -4.05 -5.47
C GLY A 284 15.96 -2.66 -6.09
N ARG A 285 16.36 -2.68 -7.36
CA ARG A 285 16.63 -1.50 -8.19
C ARG A 285 15.50 -1.32 -9.19
N TRP A 286 14.90 -0.14 -9.17
CA TRP A 286 13.67 0.19 -9.90
C TRP A 286 13.98 1.21 -10.98
N VAL A 287 13.28 1.11 -12.10
CA VAL A 287 13.19 2.17 -13.11
C VAL A 287 11.71 2.52 -13.28
N VAL A 288 11.37 3.80 -13.11
CA VAL A 288 10.00 4.29 -13.25
C VAL A 288 9.95 5.52 -14.15
N TYR A 289 8.81 5.80 -14.77
CA TYR A 289 8.61 7.05 -15.49
C TYR A 289 8.43 8.25 -14.54
N ARG A 290 9.02 9.38 -14.90
CA ARG A 290 8.93 10.63 -14.12
C ARG A 290 7.68 11.46 -14.43
N GLY A 291 7.00 11.15 -15.52
CA GLY A 291 5.76 11.79 -15.95
C GLY A 291 5.93 13.15 -16.65
N VAL A 292 7.17 13.55 -17.02
CA VAL A 292 7.45 14.84 -17.66
C VAL A 292 6.96 14.87 -19.11
N LYS A 293 7.21 13.79 -19.86
CA LYS A 293 6.73 13.65 -21.25
C LYS A 293 5.24 13.31 -21.28
N ASN A 294 4.83 12.35 -20.46
CA ASN A 294 3.43 11.95 -20.34
C ASN A 294 3.05 11.78 -18.87
N ILE A 295 2.19 12.68 -18.40
CA ILE A 295 1.72 12.67 -17.01
C ILE A 295 0.95 11.40 -16.63
N ARG A 296 0.36 10.69 -17.62
CA ARG A 296 -0.35 9.42 -17.37
C ARG A 296 0.59 8.28 -17.02
N ASP A 297 1.88 8.41 -17.35
CA ASP A 297 2.90 7.41 -17.03
C ASP A 297 3.59 7.70 -15.68
N LEU A 298 3.22 8.77 -14.97
CA LEU A 298 3.86 9.14 -13.70
C LEU A 298 3.96 7.96 -12.72
N GLY A 299 5.20 7.58 -12.38
CA GLY A 299 5.50 6.50 -11.44
C GLY A 299 5.27 5.09 -11.98
N ARG A 300 4.87 4.94 -13.25
CA ARG A 300 4.69 3.61 -13.85
C ARG A 300 6.04 2.88 -13.93
N VAL A 301 6.03 1.62 -13.51
CA VAL A 301 7.21 0.75 -13.50
C VAL A 301 7.62 0.43 -14.94
N VAL A 302 8.91 0.55 -15.20
CA VAL A 302 9.55 0.20 -16.49
C VAL A 302 10.34 -1.09 -16.34
N SER A 303 11.14 -1.19 -15.28
CA SER A 303 11.90 -2.40 -14.97
C SER A 303 12.19 -2.51 -13.48
N TYR A 304 12.44 -3.74 -13.05
CA TYR A 304 12.86 -4.09 -11.70
C TYR A 304 14.03 -5.08 -11.78
N ASN A 305 15.12 -4.79 -11.08
CA ASN A 305 16.36 -5.57 -11.11
C ASN A 305 16.83 -5.88 -12.54
N GLU A 306 16.81 -4.85 -13.40
CA GLU A 306 17.21 -4.91 -14.82
C GLU A 306 16.25 -5.65 -15.76
N GLU A 307 15.24 -6.34 -15.22
CA GLU A 307 14.21 -7.03 -16.00
C GLU A 307 13.02 -6.12 -16.30
N THR A 308 12.49 -6.19 -17.53
CA THR A 308 11.31 -5.40 -17.96
C THR A 308 9.99 -6.14 -17.76
N GLU A 309 10.05 -7.41 -17.39
CA GLU A 309 8.92 -8.27 -17.04
C GLU A 309 9.37 -9.32 -16.01
N MET A 310 8.41 -9.96 -15.36
CA MET A 310 8.67 -11.06 -14.44
C MET A 310 8.95 -12.36 -15.21
N ASP A 311 9.62 -13.31 -14.58
CA ASP A 311 9.75 -14.68 -15.08
C ASP A 311 9.27 -15.66 -13.99
N ILE A 312 7.99 -15.52 -13.65
CA ILE A 312 7.38 -16.21 -12.48
C ILE A 312 6.13 -16.99 -12.89
N TRP A 313 5.31 -16.41 -13.74
CA TRP A 313 3.98 -16.94 -14.09
C TRP A 313 3.96 -17.59 -15.46
N ASP A 314 3.01 -18.50 -15.67
CA ASP A 314 2.83 -19.16 -16.96
C ASP A 314 2.13 -18.21 -17.95
N GLY A 315 2.90 -17.53 -18.79
CA GLY A 315 2.39 -16.68 -19.87
C GLY A 315 2.72 -15.20 -19.72
N ASP A 316 2.97 -14.55 -20.86
CA ASP A 316 3.58 -13.22 -20.93
C ASP A 316 2.72 -12.14 -20.25
N GLU A 317 1.39 -12.24 -20.29
CA GLU A 317 0.49 -11.21 -19.76
C GLU A 317 0.57 -11.08 -18.23
N CYS A 318 0.69 -12.20 -17.51
CA CYS A 318 0.77 -12.21 -16.05
C CYS A 318 2.12 -11.70 -15.52
N ASN A 319 3.14 -11.69 -16.37
CA ASN A 319 4.48 -11.28 -16.03
C ASN A 319 4.73 -9.77 -16.23
N GLN A 320 3.77 -9.03 -16.78
CA GLN A 320 3.92 -7.59 -17.02
C GLN A 320 3.88 -6.77 -15.72
N TYR A 321 4.76 -5.77 -15.64
CA TYR A 321 4.68 -4.71 -14.65
C TYR A 321 3.59 -3.71 -15.05
N ILE A 322 2.45 -3.74 -14.36
CA ILE A 322 1.32 -2.86 -14.61
C ILE A 322 1.15 -1.91 -13.43
N GLY A 323 1.19 -0.61 -13.72
CA GLY A 323 0.99 0.43 -12.73
C GLY A 323 2.28 0.87 -12.04
N THR A 324 2.17 1.32 -10.79
CA THR A 324 3.25 1.99 -10.05
C THR A 324 3.78 1.13 -8.90
N ASP A 325 4.67 1.68 -8.08
CA ASP A 325 5.17 1.04 -6.84
C ASP A 325 4.22 1.23 -5.64
N SER A 326 2.96 1.63 -5.87
CA SER A 326 1.93 2.01 -4.87
C SER A 326 2.18 3.29 -4.07
N THR A 327 3.35 3.93 -4.25
CA THR A 327 3.70 5.17 -3.52
C THR A 327 3.51 6.44 -4.35
N ILE A 328 3.05 6.30 -5.60
CA ILE A 328 2.57 7.40 -6.44
C ILE A 328 1.59 6.85 -7.47
N PHE A 329 0.60 7.64 -7.87
CA PHE A 329 -0.29 7.30 -8.97
C PHE A 329 -0.45 8.50 -9.91
N PRO A 330 -0.72 8.29 -11.21
CA PRO A 330 -0.98 9.38 -12.13
C PRO A 330 -2.19 10.22 -11.71
N PRO A 331 -2.19 11.54 -11.94
CA PRO A 331 -3.35 12.40 -11.66
C PRO A 331 -4.43 12.29 -12.74
N PHE A 332 -5.56 12.96 -12.49
CA PHE A 332 -6.71 13.07 -13.40
C PHE A 332 -7.37 11.72 -13.74
N LEU A 333 -7.38 10.80 -12.78
CA LEU A 333 -8.08 9.52 -12.90
C LEU A 333 -9.60 9.73 -12.83
N THR A 334 -10.32 8.71 -13.24
CA THR A 334 -11.78 8.61 -13.23
C THR A 334 -12.20 7.41 -12.42
N ALA A 335 -13.49 7.28 -12.11
CA ALA A 335 -14.01 6.11 -11.40
C ALA A 335 -13.93 4.81 -12.22
N GLN A 336 -13.66 4.92 -13.53
CA GLN A 336 -13.46 3.77 -14.43
C GLN A 336 -12.01 3.29 -14.41
N ASP A 337 -11.07 4.16 -14.03
CA ASP A 337 -9.66 3.80 -13.94
C ASP A 337 -9.41 2.94 -12.70
N ARG A 338 -8.48 2.00 -12.80
CA ARG A 338 -8.00 1.20 -11.66
C ARG A 338 -6.68 1.77 -11.15
N LEU A 339 -6.48 1.70 -9.83
CA LEU A 339 -5.19 2.02 -9.20
C LEU A 339 -4.30 0.78 -9.27
N TRP A 340 -3.55 0.66 -10.36
CA TRP A 340 -2.61 -0.43 -10.57
C TRP A 340 -1.32 -0.20 -9.82
N ALA A 341 -0.89 -1.20 -9.07
CA ALA A 341 0.42 -1.24 -8.48
C ALA A 341 1.01 -2.65 -8.60
N TRP A 342 2.32 -2.69 -8.82
CA TRP A 342 3.11 -3.91 -8.75
C TRP A 342 3.87 -3.94 -7.42
N SER A 343 3.95 -5.12 -6.82
CA SER A 343 4.72 -5.33 -5.60
C SER A 343 5.54 -6.61 -5.70
N PRO A 344 6.87 -6.56 -5.44
CA PRO A 344 7.72 -7.73 -5.47
C PRO A 344 7.37 -8.76 -4.39
N GLU A 345 6.71 -8.35 -3.31
CA GLU A 345 6.38 -9.26 -2.20
C GLU A 345 5.18 -10.19 -2.51
N ILE A 346 4.31 -9.80 -3.46
CA ILE A 346 3.21 -10.64 -3.96
C ILE A 346 3.39 -11.02 -5.43
N CYS A 347 4.50 -10.59 -6.04
CA CYS A 347 4.98 -11.02 -7.35
C CYS A 347 3.96 -10.81 -8.49
N ARG A 348 3.11 -9.78 -8.36
CA ARG A 348 2.03 -9.52 -9.31
C ARG A 348 1.59 -8.07 -9.27
N SER A 349 1.07 -7.60 -10.40
CA SER A 349 0.37 -6.32 -10.51
C SER A 349 -1.10 -6.48 -10.12
N LEU A 350 -1.59 -5.69 -9.17
CA LEU A 350 -2.99 -5.67 -8.74
C LEU A 350 -3.60 -4.28 -8.94
N GLY A 351 -4.85 -4.25 -9.41
CA GLY A 351 -5.58 -3.03 -9.71
C GLY A 351 -6.74 -2.83 -8.76
N ALA A 352 -6.64 -1.87 -7.83
CA ALA A 352 -7.77 -1.52 -6.97
C ALA A 352 -8.88 -0.85 -7.80
N HIS A 353 -10.13 -1.22 -7.55
CA HIS A 353 -11.29 -0.75 -8.31
C HIS A 353 -12.14 0.21 -7.47
N TYR A 354 -12.74 1.19 -8.12
CA TYR A 354 -13.60 2.17 -7.46
C TYR A 354 -14.88 1.53 -6.92
N VAL A 355 -15.25 1.91 -5.70
CA VAL A 355 -16.50 1.46 -5.05
C VAL A 355 -17.47 2.62 -4.87
N HIS A 356 -17.06 3.66 -4.15
CA HIS A 356 -17.94 4.79 -3.82
C HIS A 356 -17.16 6.05 -3.45
N LYS A 357 -17.86 7.19 -3.35
CA LYS A 357 -17.27 8.44 -2.84
C LYS A 357 -17.09 8.33 -1.33
N SER A 358 -15.91 8.72 -0.84
CA SER A 358 -15.60 8.73 0.58
C SER A 358 -15.12 10.11 1.02
N LYS A 359 -14.82 10.25 2.32
CA LYS A 359 -14.16 11.43 2.87
C LYS A 359 -13.06 10.98 3.82
N TYR A 360 -11.92 11.65 3.75
CA TYR A 360 -10.81 11.43 4.67
C TYR A 360 -10.22 12.77 5.09
N ALA A 361 -9.98 12.97 6.39
CA ALA A 361 -9.51 14.26 6.94
C ALA A 361 -10.32 15.49 6.44
N GLY A 362 -11.64 15.31 6.23
CA GLY A 362 -12.53 16.36 5.71
C GLY A 362 -12.40 16.65 4.21
N LEU A 363 -11.53 15.95 3.49
CA LEU A 363 -11.36 16.05 2.04
C LEU A 363 -12.28 15.05 1.32
N PRO A 364 -12.89 15.44 0.19
CA PRO A 364 -13.64 14.52 -0.67
C PRO A 364 -12.66 13.56 -1.36
N MET A 365 -12.90 12.26 -1.22
CA MET A 365 -12.05 11.21 -1.76
C MET A 365 -12.90 10.19 -2.53
N SER A 366 -12.21 9.27 -3.21
CA SER A 366 -12.78 8.06 -3.79
C SER A 366 -12.27 6.84 -3.03
N TYR A 367 -13.18 5.92 -2.70
CA TYR A 367 -12.84 4.67 -2.04
C TYR A 367 -12.59 3.58 -3.10
N PHE A 368 -11.41 2.98 -3.04
CA PHE A 368 -11.01 1.86 -3.89
C PHE A 368 -10.79 0.62 -3.04
N GLU A 369 -11.22 -0.54 -3.54
CA GLU A 369 -10.98 -1.86 -2.92
C GLU A 369 -10.10 -2.71 -3.85
N LEU A 370 -9.25 -3.54 -3.25
CA LEU A 370 -8.39 -4.49 -3.95
C LEU A 370 -8.80 -5.90 -3.57
N ASP A 371 -8.79 -6.82 -4.53
CA ASP A 371 -9.06 -8.25 -4.30
C ASP A 371 -8.09 -9.10 -5.12
N PHE A 372 -7.81 -10.31 -4.64
CA PHE A 372 -7.00 -11.29 -5.39
C PHE A 372 -7.76 -11.92 -6.56
N GLY A 373 -9.09 -11.78 -6.58
CA GLY A 373 -9.95 -12.25 -7.65
C GLY A 373 -10.29 -13.74 -7.55
N ASP A 374 -10.91 -14.24 -8.61
CA ASP A 374 -11.25 -15.65 -8.78
C ASP A 374 -10.39 -16.24 -9.89
N LEU A 375 -9.20 -16.70 -9.52
CA LEU A 375 -8.21 -17.20 -10.47
C LEU A 375 -8.72 -18.36 -11.31
N LYS A 376 -9.70 -19.14 -10.82
CA LYS A 376 -10.29 -20.27 -11.53
C LYS A 376 -11.30 -19.83 -12.58
N ASN A 377 -12.20 -18.92 -12.21
CA ASN A 377 -13.34 -18.55 -13.05
C ASN A 377 -13.09 -17.36 -13.97
N GLU A 378 -12.00 -16.62 -13.78
CA GLU A 378 -11.64 -15.45 -14.58
C GLU A 378 -10.49 -15.77 -15.55
N PRO A 379 -10.74 -15.89 -16.88
CA PRO A 379 -9.72 -16.35 -17.83
C PRO A 379 -8.43 -15.53 -17.87
N HIS A 380 -8.51 -14.21 -17.66
CA HIS A 380 -7.34 -13.33 -17.62
C HIS A 380 -6.44 -13.57 -16.39
N ASN A 381 -6.90 -14.37 -15.42
CA ASN A 381 -6.16 -14.73 -14.22
C ASN A 381 -5.62 -16.17 -14.26
N HIS A 382 -5.91 -16.94 -15.33
CA HIS A 382 -5.50 -18.35 -15.43
C HIS A 382 -3.99 -18.54 -15.38
N CYS A 383 -3.22 -17.58 -15.87
CA CYS A 383 -1.75 -17.61 -15.81
C CYS A 383 -1.16 -17.46 -14.39
N PHE A 384 -1.98 -17.11 -13.39
CA PHE A 384 -1.59 -17.15 -11.97
C PHE A 384 -1.88 -18.51 -11.30
N CYS A 385 -2.38 -19.49 -12.07
CA CYS A 385 -2.56 -20.87 -11.62
C CYS A 385 -1.50 -21.77 -12.25
N ARG A 386 -1.15 -22.87 -11.58
CA ARG A 386 -0.23 -23.87 -12.14
C ARG A 386 -0.85 -24.67 -13.29
N ASP A 387 -2.11 -25.07 -13.13
CA ASP A 387 -2.82 -25.84 -14.15
C ASP A 387 -4.29 -25.40 -14.19
N ALA A 388 -4.56 -24.30 -14.89
CA ALA A 388 -5.93 -23.79 -15.01
C ALA A 388 -6.78 -24.71 -15.91
N PRO A 389 -8.03 -25.04 -15.54
CA PRO A 389 -8.78 -24.57 -14.37
C PRO A 389 -8.80 -25.56 -13.17
N ASP A 390 -8.04 -26.65 -13.25
CA ASP A 390 -8.15 -27.78 -12.33
C ASP A 390 -7.31 -27.60 -11.06
N ASP A 391 -6.13 -26.99 -11.16
CA ASP A 391 -5.20 -26.64 -10.07
C ASP A 391 -5.01 -25.12 -9.95
N CYS A 392 -6.09 -24.44 -9.53
CA CYS A 392 -6.07 -23.03 -9.15
C CYS A 392 -6.26 -22.88 -7.64
N PRO A 393 -5.58 -21.93 -6.99
CA PRO A 393 -5.88 -21.55 -5.61
C PRO A 393 -7.37 -21.18 -5.43
N PRO A 394 -7.96 -21.44 -4.24
CA PRO A 394 -9.33 -21.04 -3.96
C PRO A 394 -9.52 -19.53 -4.17
N LYS A 395 -10.76 -19.13 -4.52
CA LYS A 395 -11.11 -17.72 -4.71
C LYS A 395 -10.64 -16.86 -3.53
N GLY A 396 -10.10 -15.68 -3.83
CA GLY A 396 -9.60 -14.73 -2.83
C GLY A 396 -8.23 -15.10 -2.26
N THR A 397 -7.55 -16.09 -2.86
CA THR A 397 -6.18 -16.48 -2.51
C THR A 397 -5.28 -16.56 -3.74
N MET A 398 -3.98 -16.57 -3.51
CA MET A 398 -2.96 -16.63 -4.55
C MET A 398 -1.76 -17.44 -4.08
N ASP A 399 -1.19 -18.28 -4.96
CA ASP A 399 -0.01 -19.08 -4.64
C ASP A 399 1.27 -18.25 -4.86
N LEU A 400 1.95 -17.88 -3.78
CA LEU A 400 3.20 -17.11 -3.82
C LEU A 400 4.45 -18.00 -3.84
N SER A 401 4.27 -19.32 -3.89
CA SER A 401 5.40 -20.25 -3.90
C SER A 401 6.39 -20.05 -5.05
N PRO A 402 5.94 -19.77 -6.30
CA PRO A 402 6.86 -19.62 -7.42
C PRO A 402 7.89 -18.50 -7.22
N CYS A 403 7.58 -17.48 -6.41
CA CYS A 403 8.44 -16.32 -6.25
C CYS A 403 9.08 -16.18 -4.85
N LEU A 404 8.43 -16.69 -3.80
CA LEU A 404 8.96 -16.61 -2.43
C LEU A 404 9.75 -17.85 -2.01
N GLY A 405 9.83 -18.90 -2.84
CA GLY A 405 10.62 -20.09 -2.56
C GLY A 405 10.10 -20.92 -1.38
N GLY A 406 8.82 -20.83 -1.05
CA GLY A 406 8.17 -21.57 0.03
C GLY A 406 6.66 -21.75 -0.21
N PRO A 407 5.97 -22.68 0.46
CA PRO A 407 4.56 -23.00 0.25
C PRO A 407 3.63 -21.93 0.85
N ILE A 408 3.70 -20.71 0.32
CA ILE A 408 3.02 -19.52 0.85
C ILE A 408 1.80 -19.22 -0.01
N ILE A 409 0.65 -19.04 0.65
CA ILE A 409 -0.60 -18.62 0.02
C ILE A 409 -0.96 -17.22 0.55
N GLY A 410 -1.03 -16.24 -0.34
CA GLY A 410 -1.50 -14.89 -0.02
C GLY A 410 -3.03 -14.84 0.06
N SER A 411 -3.56 -14.09 1.03
CA SER A 411 -5.01 -13.82 1.17
C SER A 411 -5.24 -12.56 1.99
N LYS A 412 -6.50 -12.08 2.05
CA LYS A 412 -6.87 -11.06 3.04
C LYS A 412 -6.98 -11.69 4.45
N PRO A 413 -6.81 -10.92 5.54
CA PRO A 413 -6.88 -11.45 6.90
C PRO A 413 -8.17 -12.22 7.16
N HIS A 414 -8.05 -13.31 7.92
CA HIS A 414 -9.16 -14.22 8.22
C HIS A 414 -9.92 -14.70 6.98
N PHE A 415 -9.25 -14.75 5.82
CA PHE A 415 -9.85 -15.13 4.54
C PHE A 415 -11.06 -14.25 4.16
N TYR A 416 -11.05 -12.97 4.54
CA TYR A 416 -12.12 -12.04 4.21
C TYR A 416 -12.29 -11.94 2.67
N GLY A 417 -13.50 -12.26 2.19
CA GLY A 417 -13.82 -12.25 0.76
C GLY A 417 -13.42 -13.50 -0.03
N ALA A 418 -12.77 -14.47 0.62
CA ALA A 418 -12.33 -15.73 0.00
C ALA A 418 -13.40 -16.83 0.04
N ASP A 419 -13.09 -18.02 -0.49
CA ASP A 419 -13.97 -19.19 -0.46
C ASP A 419 -14.34 -19.58 1.00
N PRO A 420 -15.64 -19.72 1.34
CA PRO A 420 -16.10 -20.07 2.69
C PRO A 420 -15.47 -21.34 3.28
N LYS A 421 -15.07 -22.30 2.42
CA LYS A 421 -14.41 -23.53 2.87
C LYS A 421 -13.12 -23.27 3.63
N LEU A 422 -12.40 -22.19 3.32
CA LEU A 422 -11.17 -21.81 4.02
C LEU A 422 -11.47 -21.34 5.45
N ILE A 423 -12.54 -20.56 5.61
CA ILE A 423 -13.01 -20.09 6.91
C ILE A 423 -13.54 -21.26 7.74
N GLU A 424 -14.30 -22.17 7.10
CA GLU A 424 -14.84 -23.36 7.75
C GLU A 424 -13.76 -24.37 8.15
N ALA A 425 -12.59 -24.37 7.52
CA ALA A 425 -11.50 -25.31 7.80
C ALA A 425 -10.74 -25.01 9.11
N VAL A 426 -10.80 -23.80 9.64
CA VAL A 426 -10.02 -23.36 10.82
C VAL A 426 -10.91 -22.63 11.81
N ASP A 427 -10.95 -23.10 13.06
CA ASP A 427 -11.68 -22.39 14.11
C ASP A 427 -10.86 -21.20 14.62
N GLY A 428 -11.56 -20.12 14.99
CA GLY A 428 -10.94 -18.87 15.48
C GLY A 428 -10.80 -17.78 14.42
N LEU A 429 -11.20 -18.05 13.17
CA LEU A 429 -11.28 -17.03 12.13
C LEU A 429 -12.57 -16.20 12.25
N ALA A 430 -12.44 -14.87 12.12
CA ALA A 430 -13.54 -13.91 12.24
C ALA A 430 -13.42 -12.82 11.15
N PRO A 431 -13.71 -13.13 9.87
CA PRO A 431 -13.61 -12.15 8.79
C PRO A 431 -14.51 -10.93 9.06
N ASN A 432 -13.93 -9.73 8.96
CA ASN A 432 -14.62 -8.46 9.16
C ASN A 432 -14.15 -7.45 8.10
N LYS A 433 -15.10 -6.75 7.45
CA LYS A 433 -14.77 -5.81 6.38
C LYS A 433 -13.91 -4.65 6.87
N GLU A 434 -14.30 -4.02 7.97
CA GLU A 434 -13.63 -2.81 8.47
C GLU A 434 -12.19 -3.08 8.91
N ALA A 435 -11.90 -4.29 9.40
CA ALA A 435 -10.59 -4.69 9.89
C ALA A 435 -9.72 -5.38 8.82
N HIS A 436 -10.33 -6.13 7.90
CA HIS A 436 -9.61 -7.08 7.03
C HIS A 436 -9.69 -6.76 5.53
N ASP A 437 -10.33 -5.65 5.16
CA ASP A 437 -10.31 -5.22 3.76
C ASP A 437 -9.06 -4.41 3.40
N VAL A 438 -8.71 -4.48 2.11
CA VAL A 438 -7.58 -3.75 1.53
C VAL A 438 -8.15 -2.63 0.67
N TYR A 439 -7.99 -1.40 1.13
CA TYR A 439 -8.62 -0.24 0.50
C TYR A 439 -7.73 1.00 0.48
N ILE A 440 -8.07 1.92 -0.42
CA ILE A 440 -7.38 3.20 -0.59
C ILE A 440 -8.40 4.34 -0.68
N HIS A 441 -8.19 5.39 0.11
CA HIS A 441 -8.85 6.68 -0.09
C HIS A 441 -7.98 7.54 -1.02
N PHE A 442 -8.43 7.71 -2.27
CA PHE A 442 -7.67 8.37 -3.32
C PHE A 442 -8.39 9.61 -3.88
N GLU A 443 -7.66 10.71 -4.05
CA GLU A 443 -8.17 11.92 -4.71
C GLU A 443 -7.88 11.87 -6.22
N LEU A 444 -8.93 11.86 -7.04
CA LEU A 444 -8.82 11.56 -8.48
C LEU A 444 -8.15 12.66 -9.30
N ALA A 445 -8.24 13.93 -8.90
CA ALA A 445 -7.74 15.04 -9.70
C ALA A 445 -6.22 15.23 -9.60
N SER A 446 -5.63 14.90 -8.45
CA SER A 446 -4.22 15.06 -8.13
C SER A 446 -3.54 13.72 -7.86
N ILE A 447 -2.39 13.72 -7.19
CA ILE A 447 -1.63 12.53 -6.79
C ILE A 447 -1.81 12.19 -5.31
N CYS A 448 -2.74 12.83 -4.60
CA CYS A 448 -2.81 12.71 -3.14
C CYS A 448 -3.66 11.50 -2.72
N TRP A 449 -3.03 10.46 -2.14
CA TRP A 449 -3.70 9.52 -1.24
C TRP A 449 -3.41 9.93 0.21
N VAL A 450 -4.39 9.70 1.09
CA VAL A 450 -4.29 10.14 2.49
C VAL A 450 -4.40 8.96 3.46
N SER A 451 -4.86 7.79 2.99
CA SER A 451 -4.92 6.56 3.78
C SER A 451 -5.02 5.33 2.88
N PHE A 452 -4.27 4.28 3.22
CA PHE A 452 -4.36 2.95 2.64
C PHE A 452 -4.29 1.91 3.76
N THR A 453 -5.01 0.79 3.60
CA THR A 453 -4.67 -0.47 4.27
C THR A 453 -3.94 -1.33 3.24
N ARG A 454 -2.79 -1.89 3.61
CA ARG A 454 -2.02 -2.77 2.71
C ARG A 454 -2.58 -4.17 2.75
N VAL A 455 -2.35 -4.92 1.68
CA VAL A 455 -2.44 -6.38 1.69
C VAL A 455 -1.49 -6.87 2.79
N PRO A 456 -1.99 -7.51 3.85
CA PRO A 456 -1.14 -8.23 4.77
C PRO A 456 -0.65 -9.47 4.05
N ILE A 457 0.66 -9.67 4.04
CA ILE A 457 1.31 -10.85 3.46
C ILE A 457 1.52 -11.85 4.58
#